data_AF-A0A1G8Z2D2-F1
#
_entry.id   AF-A0A1G8Z2D2-F1
#
_cell.length_a   1.000
_cell.length_b   1.000
_cell.length_c   1.000
_cell.angle_alpha   90.00
_cell.angle_beta   90.00
_cell.angle_gamma   90.00
#
_symmetry.space_group_name_H-M   'P 1'
#
loop_
_entity.id
_entity.type
_entity.pdbx_description
1 polymer ?
#
loop_
_entity_poly.entity_id
_entity_poly.type
_entity_poly.pdbx_seq_one_letter_code
_entity_poly.pdbx_strand_id
1 'polypeptide(L)' 'MTLSGLLRSGFTVDASAVDHHWLREEGRGLRFEDDFFTVPFISAGAKIDYQMTDRASVFLAGNVDKYFRNKG' A
#
# COMPACT_ATOMS: atom_id res chain seq x y z
N MET A 1 5.10 -26.14 -10.53
CA MET A 1 5.47 -24.81 -9.99
C MET A 1 5.02 -23.78 -11.01
N THR A 2 4.35 -22.72 -10.57
CA THR A 2 3.79 -21.69 -11.45
C THR A 2 4.28 -20.32 -11.00
N LEU A 3 4.71 -19.49 -11.95
CA LEU A 3 5.01 -18.09 -11.72
C LEU A 3 3.91 -17.25 -12.36
N SER A 4 3.36 -16.30 -11.60
CA SER A 4 2.36 -15.36 -12.09
C SER A 4 2.72 -13.94 -11.69
N GLY A 5 2.32 -12.98 -12.53
CA GLY A 5 2.49 -11.55 -12.28
C GLY A 5 1.17 -10.81 -12.43
N LEU A 6 1.04 -9.69 -11.71
CA LEU A 6 -0.09 -8.78 -11.79
C LEU A 6 0.41 -7.34 -11.94
N LEU A 7 -0.16 -6.61 -12.88
CA LEU A 7 -0.04 -5.16 -12.98
C LEU A 7 -1.43 -4.56 -12.82
N ARG A 8 -1.56 -3.57 -11.93
CA ARG A 8 -2.81 -2.84 -11.69
C ARG A 8 -2.54 -1.35 -11.63
N SER A 9 -3.47 -0.54 -12.10
CA SER A 9 -3.53 0.89 -11.84
C SER A 9 -4.91 1.28 -11.35
N GLY A 10 -5.04 2.45 -10.74
CA GLY A 10 -6.32 2.94 -10.25
C GLY A 10 -6.21 4.26 -9.52
N PHE A 11 -7.29 4.59 -8.82
CA PHE A 11 -7.41 5.79 -7.99
C PHE A 11 -7.86 5.37 -6.59
N THR A 12 -7.22 5.93 -5.57
CA THR A 12 -7.75 5.95 -4.21
C THR A 12 -8.56 7.22 -4.05
N VAL A 13 -9.79 7.12 -3.55
CA VAL A 13 -10.66 8.27 -3.25
C VAL A 13 -10.69 8.50 -1.75
N ASP A 14 -10.90 9.75 -1.34
CA ASP A 14 -10.96 10.17 0.06
C ASP A 14 -9.70 9.79 0.88
N ALA A 15 -8.52 9.93 0.26
CA ALA A 15 -7.25 9.66 0.92
C ALA A 15 -6.87 10.80 1.87
N SER A 16 -6.54 10.47 3.11
CA SER A 16 -6.06 11.41 4.13
C SER A 16 -4.91 10.84 4.96
N ALA A 17 -4.18 11.70 5.66
CA ALA A 17 -3.15 11.30 6.62
C ALA A 17 -3.29 12.10 7.91
N VAL A 18 -2.95 11.44 9.02
CA VAL A 18 -2.90 12.08 10.34
C VAL A 18 -1.53 11.83 10.94
N ASP A 19 -0.82 12.92 11.23
CA ASP A 19 0.48 12.88 11.89
C ASP A 19 0.34 13.37 13.33
N HIS A 20 0.74 12.53 14.27
CA HIS A 20 0.79 12.87 15.69
C HIS A 20 2.24 13.04 16.14
N HIS A 21 2.57 14.25 16.54
CA HIS A 21 3.86 14.61 17.11
C HIS A 21 3.77 14.62 18.64
N TRP A 22 3.97 13.45 19.23
CA TRP A 22 3.78 13.21 20.66
C TRP A 22 4.87 13.79 21.59
N LEU A 23 6.08 14.03 21.08
CA LEU A 23 7.29 14.34 21.89
C LEU A 23 7.84 15.76 21.68
N ARG A 24 7.00 16.72 21.30
CA ARG A 24 7.47 18.11 21.17
C ARG A 24 7.78 18.69 22.56
N GLU A 25 8.84 19.49 22.65
CA GLU A 25 9.23 20.19 23.89
C GLU A 25 8.01 20.90 24.51
N GLU A 26 7.89 20.84 25.84
CA GLU A 26 6.81 21.42 26.66
C GLU A 26 5.48 20.64 26.77
N GLY A 27 5.45 19.35 26.43
CA GLY A 27 4.36 18.45 26.86
C GLY A 27 3.00 18.67 26.19
N ARG A 28 2.95 19.43 25.09
CA ARG A 28 1.76 19.58 24.23
C ARG A 28 2.01 18.87 22.91
N GLY A 29 1.35 17.72 22.70
CA GLY A 29 1.38 17.03 21.41
C GLY A 29 0.71 17.87 20.32
N LEU A 30 1.25 17.82 19.11
CA LEU A 30 0.61 18.42 17.92
C LEU A 30 0.01 17.31 17.06
N ARG A 31 -1.12 17.64 16.40
CA ARG A 31 -1.77 16.78 15.41
C ARG A 31 -1.91 17.56 14.11
N PHE A 32 -1.46 16.95 13.02
CA PHE A 32 -1.62 17.46 11.66
C PHE A 32 -2.52 16.53 10.87
N GLU A 33 -3.40 17.09 10.05
CA GLU A 33 -4.30 16.36 9.17
C GLU A 33 -4.08 16.88 7.75
N ASP A 34 -3.85 15.97 6.80
CA ASP A 34 -3.70 16.27 5.38
C ASP A 34 -4.73 15.49 4.57
N ASP A 35 -5.51 16.19 3.74
CA ASP A 35 -6.46 15.60 2.81
C ASP A 35 -5.89 15.60 1.38
N PHE A 36 -5.74 14.41 0.80
CA PHE A 36 -5.25 14.20 -0.57
C PHE A 36 -6.36 13.93 -1.58
N PHE A 37 -7.62 13.80 -1.14
CA PHE A 37 -8.79 13.50 -1.95
C PHE A 37 -8.56 12.28 -2.87
N THR A 38 -8.32 12.50 -4.16
CA THR A 38 -8.11 11.44 -5.14
C THR A 38 -6.63 11.29 -5.47
N VAL A 39 -6.07 10.11 -5.20
CA VAL A 39 -4.65 9.78 -5.42
C VAL A 39 -4.53 8.64 -6.44
N PRO A 40 -3.98 8.87 -7.65
CA PRO A 40 -3.72 7.80 -8.59
C PRO A 40 -2.58 6.89 -8.10
N PHE A 41 -2.63 5.61 -8.47
CA PHE A 41 -1.60 4.64 -8.14
C PHE A 41 -1.33 3.64 -9.27
N ILE A 42 -0.13 3.05 -9.22
CA ILE A 42 0.24 1.84 -9.95
C ILE A 42 0.73 0.78 -8.95
N SER A 43 0.41 -0.48 -9.20
CA SER A 43 0.77 -1.63 -8.38
C SER A 43 1.34 -2.74 -9.25
N ALA A 44 2.38 -3.39 -8.76
CA ALA A 44 2.99 -4.55 -9.38
C ALA A 44 3.11 -5.68 -8.35
N GLY A 45 2.73 -6.88 -8.74
CA GLY A 45 2.78 -8.07 -7.90
C GLY A 45 3.38 -9.26 -8.64
N ALA A 46 4.07 -10.12 -7.89
CA ALA A 46 4.56 -11.40 -8.37
C ALA A 46 4.23 -12.49 -7.36
N LYS A 47 3.90 -13.69 -7.86
CA LYS A 47 3.53 -14.84 -7.05
C LYS A 47 4.11 -16.12 -7.61
N ILE A 48 4.70 -16.92 -6.73
CA ILE A 48 5.22 -18.25 -7.03
C ILE A 48 4.37 -19.28 -6.29
N ASP A 49 3.77 -20.22 -7.02
CA ASP A 49 2.97 -21.32 -6.47
C ASP A 49 3.67 -22.67 -6.60
N TYR A 50 3.58 -23.47 -5.55
CA TYR A 50 3.96 -24.87 -5.53
C TYR A 50 2.76 -25.74 -5.14
N GLN A 51 2.38 -26.66 -6.04
CA GLN A 51 1.32 -27.63 -5.81
C GLN A 51 1.85 -28.72 -4.86
N MET A 52 1.27 -28.82 -3.66
CA MET A 52 1.65 -29.79 -2.64
C MET A 52 0.95 -31.14 -2.84
N THR A 53 -0.33 -31.09 -3.23
CA THR A 53 -1.17 -32.26 -3.59
C THR A 53 -2.13 -31.86 -4.70
N ASP A 54 -2.91 -32.77 -5.27
CA ASP A 54 -3.88 -32.43 -6.33
C ASP A 54 -4.92 -31.36 -5.92
N ARG A 55 -5.08 -31.07 -4.63
CA ARG A 55 -6.07 -30.11 -4.10
C ARG A 55 -5.47 -29.02 -3.21
N ALA A 56 -4.16 -28.99 -3.01
CA ALA A 56 -3.53 -28.03 -2.11
C ALA A 56 -2.25 -27.45 -2.70
N SER A 57 -2.04 -26.15 -2.51
CA SER A 57 -0.85 -25.42 -2.93
C SER A 57 -0.39 -24.45 -1.85
N VAL A 58 0.91 -24.20 -1.79
CA VAL A 58 1.51 -23.10 -1.03
C VAL A 58 2.07 -22.09 -2.02
N PHE A 59 1.99 -20.81 -1.69
CA PHE A 59 2.54 -19.75 -2.52
C PHE A 59 3.31 -18.72 -1.71
N LEU A 60 4.25 -18.06 -2.37
CA LEU A 60 4.92 -16.86 -1.89
C LEU A 60 4.57 -15.71 -2.84
N ALA A 61 4.13 -14.58 -2.30
CA ALA A 61 3.76 -13.40 -3.08
C ALA A 61 4.41 -12.13 -2.52
N GLY A 62 4.75 -11.21 -3.41
CA GLY A 62 5.17 -9.86 -3.06
C GLY A 62 4.45 -8.83 -3.93
N ASN A 63 4.05 -7.70 -3.34
CA ASN A 63 3.39 -6.60 -4.03
C ASN A 63 4.10 -5.28 -3.69
N VAL A 64 4.17 -4.37 -4.66
CA VAL A 64 4.65 -3.01 -4.49
C VAL A 64 3.66 -2.04 -5.09
N ASP A 65 3.33 -1.00 -4.33
CA ASP A 65 2.41 0.06 -4.73
C ASP A 65 3.14 1.40 -4.80
N LYS A 66 2.90 2.16 -5.86
CA LYS A 66 3.37 3.54 -6.00
C LYS A 66 2.18 4.47 -6.16
N TYR A 67 2.00 5.33 -5.17
CA TYR A 67 1.00 6.39 -5.15
C TYR A 67 1.62 7.69 -5.67
N PHE A 68 0.94 8.34 -6.61
CA PHE A 68 1.36 9.62 -7.17
C PHE A 68 0.70 10.74 -6.37
N ARG A 69 1.35 11.22 -5.30
CA ARG A 69 0.89 12.38 -4.53
C ARG A 69 1.24 13.67 -5.28
N ASN A 70 0.27 14.56 -5.43
CA ASN A 70 0.55 15.98 -5.62
C ASN A 70 0.92 16.57 -4.24
N LYS A 71 1.90 17.47 -4.21
CA LYS A 71 2.20 18.23 -2.98
C LYS A 71 0.98 19.07 -2.62
N GLY A 72 0.57 19.03 -1.36
CA GLY A 72 -0.29 20.05 -0.75
C GLY A 72 0.49 21.35 -0.55
#